data_AF-A0A812LHI2-F1
#
_entry.id   AF-A0A812LHI2-F1
#
_cell.length_a   1.000
_cell.length_b   1.000
_cell.length_c   1.000
_cell.angle_alpha   90.00
_cell.angle_beta   90.00
_cell.angle_gamma   90.00
#
_symmetry.space_group_name_H-M   'P 1'
#
loop_
_entity.id
_entity.type
_entity.pdbx_description
1 polymer ?
#
loop_
_entity_poly.entity_id
_entity_poly.type
_entity_poly.pdbx_seq_one_letter_code
_entity_poly.pdbx_strand_id
1 'polypeptide(L)'
;MAALLCCCMSFCTLARGSYTKFEACASNSLCLGGLLCLAALVWMTVRHVQEGFWWTAFILCPAACCGCLQSTAFYVFYWTDREERPEGFLEAHVRRLESAEAEIQRRSLRFEGSVIREVGRPCVTSWPGKYEGGWERLVAESRQGQVSAAVVFLPDGTKDSGKHDRIPEEEGLTGACWCTPLYGERKPWGCRWWTKWMANVELAVKSGAQLDVYFMKGQVGKGKVESFDTAGSEHLRKDKILAKRADFKNSAEFQQASAAGLDGLSRERCEDSSSRYAKEVDRLFLAWLPKEDAELLEGWEGLGNSQKAEVAWLERKGYSYRGVDVATWLAEDSNEGHGHAMRPDVESKPQSASAAPWALPHEIPAAVSDLNQAVGAPAAPELLE
;
A
#
# COMPACT_ATOMS: atom_id res chain seq x y z
N MET A 1 35.33 13.21 -41.01
CA MET A 1 35.34 11.83 -40.47
C MET A 1 35.75 11.75 -38.99
N ALA A 2 36.83 12.40 -38.54
CA ALA A 2 37.27 12.34 -37.12
C ALA A 2 36.22 12.83 -36.11
N ALA A 3 35.51 13.93 -36.39
CA ALA A 3 34.44 14.44 -35.52
C ALA A 3 33.24 13.46 -35.39
N LEU A 4 32.92 12.72 -36.45
CA LEU A 4 31.86 11.71 -36.45
C LEU A 4 32.23 10.47 -35.61
N LEU A 5 33.50 10.04 -35.64
CA LEU A 5 34.01 8.95 -34.80
C LEU A 5 34.01 9.30 -33.30
N CYS A 6 34.30 10.56 -32.96
CA CYS A 6 34.28 11.05 -31.57
C CYS A 6 32.85 11.08 -30.98
N CYS A 7 31.87 11.51 -31.79
CA CYS A 7 30.46 11.47 -31.40
C CYS A 7 29.94 10.03 -31.19
N CYS A 8 30.34 9.08 -32.05
CA CYS A 8 29.92 7.68 -31.92
C CYS A 8 30.47 6.99 -30.65
N MET A 9 31.71 7.25 -30.27
CA MET A 9 32.33 6.66 -29.06
C MET A 9 31.69 7.18 -27.76
N SER A 10 31.29 8.45 -27.74
CA SER A 10 30.55 9.04 -26.61
C SER A 10 29.15 8.43 -26.49
N PHE A 11 28.45 8.23 -27.61
CA PHE A 11 27.10 7.64 -27.58
C PHE A 11 27.10 6.18 -27.07
N CYS A 12 28.12 5.38 -27.41
CA CYS A 12 28.24 3.99 -26.97
C CYS A 12 28.49 3.82 -25.46
N THR A 13 29.09 4.82 -24.80
CA THR A 13 29.39 4.76 -23.36
C THR A 13 28.22 5.23 -22.48
N LEU A 14 27.41 6.18 -22.97
CA LEU A 14 26.13 6.58 -22.36
C LEU A 14 25.16 5.39 -22.24
N ALA A 15 25.16 4.49 -23.23
CA ALA A 15 24.26 3.33 -23.25
C ALA A 15 24.57 2.26 -22.18
N ARG A 16 25.73 2.32 -21.50
CA ARG A 16 26.16 1.30 -20.52
C ARG A 16 26.02 1.70 -19.05
N GLY A 17 25.33 2.81 -18.76
CA GLY A 17 24.81 3.12 -17.41
C GLY A 17 25.84 3.39 -16.30
N SER A 18 27.12 3.47 -16.61
CA SER A 18 28.17 3.81 -15.63
C SER A 18 28.63 5.24 -15.87
N TYR A 19 27.99 6.18 -15.17
CA TYR A 19 28.25 7.62 -15.28
C TYR A 19 29.74 7.98 -15.09
N THR A 20 30.43 7.29 -14.19
CA THR A 20 31.85 7.52 -13.90
C THR A 20 32.78 7.11 -15.06
N LYS A 21 32.42 6.06 -15.81
CA LYS A 21 33.18 5.63 -17.00
C LYS A 21 32.89 6.49 -18.21
N PHE A 22 31.67 7.03 -18.31
CA PHE A 22 31.27 7.95 -19.37
C PHE A 22 32.05 9.27 -19.29
N GLU A 23 32.16 9.88 -18.12
CA GLU A 23 32.92 11.13 -17.94
C GLU A 23 34.40 10.96 -18.31
N ALA A 24 35.03 9.87 -17.87
CA ALA A 24 36.43 9.58 -18.21
C ALA A 24 36.61 9.35 -19.73
N CYS A 25 35.69 8.63 -20.36
CA CYS A 25 35.75 8.37 -21.80
C CYS A 25 35.49 9.63 -22.64
N ALA A 26 34.50 10.44 -22.26
CA ALA A 26 34.19 11.70 -22.92
C ALA A 26 35.35 12.70 -22.80
N SER A 27 35.94 12.83 -21.61
CA SER A 27 37.12 13.67 -21.38
C SER A 27 38.31 13.23 -22.23
N ASN A 28 38.62 11.93 -22.25
CA ASN A 28 39.72 11.41 -23.07
C ASN A 28 39.46 11.55 -24.57
N SER A 29 38.20 11.39 -25.01
CA SER A 29 37.82 11.55 -26.42
C SER A 29 37.90 13.00 -26.87
N LEU A 30 37.44 13.95 -26.05
CA LEU A 30 37.58 15.39 -26.29
C LEU A 30 39.04 15.83 -26.36
N CYS A 31 39.88 15.32 -25.44
CA CYS A 31 41.31 15.61 -25.44
C CYS A 31 42.00 15.07 -26.70
N LEU A 32 41.76 13.81 -27.05
CA LEU A 32 42.34 13.19 -28.25
C LEU A 32 41.85 13.85 -29.54
N GLY A 33 40.55 14.16 -29.61
CA GLY A 33 39.95 14.89 -30.74
C GLY A 33 40.56 16.28 -30.92
N GLY A 34 40.73 17.03 -29.83
CA GLY A 34 41.39 18.33 -29.82
C GLY A 34 42.84 18.27 -30.32
N LEU A 35 43.61 17.30 -29.85
CA LEU A 35 45.00 17.08 -30.30
C LEU A 35 45.09 16.77 -31.80
N LEU A 36 44.20 15.94 -32.32
CA LEU A 36 44.16 15.61 -33.75
C LEU A 36 43.77 16.81 -34.61
N CYS A 37 42.82 17.63 -34.16
CA CYS A 37 42.47 18.89 -34.82
C CYS A 37 43.64 19.88 -34.84
N LEU A 38 44.37 20.00 -33.72
CA LEU A 38 45.57 20.84 -33.64
C LEU A 38 46.65 20.35 -34.61
N ALA A 39 46.93 19.05 -34.64
CA ALA A 39 47.90 18.45 -35.55
C ALA A 39 47.53 18.71 -37.03
N ALA A 40 46.25 18.59 -37.38
CA ALA A 40 45.76 18.88 -38.73
C ALA A 40 45.92 20.37 -39.09
N LEU A 41 45.62 21.29 -38.17
CA LEU A 41 45.81 22.73 -38.36
C LEU A 41 47.28 23.09 -38.55
N VAL A 42 48.18 22.52 -37.74
CA VAL A 42 49.63 22.71 -37.90
C VAL A 42 50.08 22.21 -39.26
N TRP A 43 49.66 21.01 -39.66
CA TRP A 43 50.02 20.43 -40.96
C TRP A 43 49.54 21.30 -42.14
N MET A 44 48.29 21.77 -42.11
CA MET A 44 47.78 22.68 -43.15
C MET A 44 48.53 24.01 -43.18
N THR A 45 48.88 24.55 -42.01
CA THR A 45 49.65 25.81 -41.92
C THR A 45 51.04 25.64 -42.55
N VAL A 46 51.75 24.55 -42.22
CA VAL A 46 53.06 24.24 -42.81
C VAL A 46 52.97 24.14 -44.33
N ARG A 47 51.94 23.46 -44.85
CA ARG A 47 51.72 23.33 -46.28
C ARG A 47 51.47 24.68 -46.97
N HIS A 48 50.61 25.52 -46.39
CA HIS A 48 50.36 26.86 -46.93
C HIS A 48 51.60 27.75 -46.92
N VAL A 49 52.45 27.64 -45.88
CA VAL A 49 53.74 28.34 -45.83
C VAL A 49 54.66 27.88 -46.96
N GLN A 50 54.73 26.56 -47.22
CA GLN A 50 55.53 26.00 -48.31
C GLN A 50 55.04 26.44 -49.69
N GLU A 51 53.74 26.66 -49.85
CA GLU A 51 53.11 27.17 -51.08
C GLU A 51 53.24 28.71 -51.21
N GLY A 52 53.96 29.38 -50.30
CA GLY A 52 54.27 30.81 -50.36
C GLY A 52 53.31 31.72 -49.59
N PHE A 53 52.30 31.17 -48.92
CA PHE A 53 51.30 31.90 -48.15
C PHE A 53 51.65 32.00 -46.66
N TRP A 54 52.84 32.49 -46.35
CA TRP A 54 53.40 32.51 -44.99
C TRP A 54 52.59 33.34 -43.98
N TRP A 55 51.81 34.33 -44.43
CA TRP A 55 50.97 35.17 -43.57
C TRP A 55 49.83 34.41 -42.89
N THR A 56 49.44 33.24 -43.40
CA THR A 56 48.39 32.39 -42.78
C THR A 56 48.78 31.89 -41.38
N ALA A 57 50.08 31.73 -41.12
CA ALA A 57 50.59 31.36 -39.80
C ALA A 57 50.30 32.44 -38.73
N PHE A 58 50.31 33.72 -39.12
CA PHE A 58 50.02 34.83 -38.20
C PHE A 58 48.55 34.90 -37.78
N ILE A 59 47.64 34.35 -38.59
CA ILE A 59 46.21 34.29 -38.29
C ILE A 59 45.88 33.04 -37.46
N LEU A 60 46.47 31.90 -37.83
CA LEU A 60 46.13 30.61 -37.22
C LEU A 60 46.83 30.38 -35.87
N CYS A 61 48.05 30.90 -35.68
CA CYS A 61 48.81 30.67 -34.46
C CYS A 61 48.14 31.28 -33.20
N PRO A 62 47.65 32.54 -33.20
CA PRO A 62 46.97 33.10 -32.04
C PRO A 62 45.67 32.36 -31.69
N ALA A 63 44.92 31.89 -32.68
CA ALA A 63 43.69 31.12 -32.47
C ALA A 63 43.98 29.75 -31.83
N ALA A 64 45.03 29.06 -32.30
CA ALA A 64 45.48 27.80 -31.70
C ALA A 64 46.01 27.99 -30.27
N CYS A 65 46.81 29.02 -30.01
CA CYS A 65 47.31 29.34 -28.67
C CYS A 65 46.18 29.68 -27.70
N CYS A 66 45.18 30.46 -28.13
CA CYS A 66 44.03 30.80 -27.31
C CYS A 66 43.19 29.55 -26.97
N GLY A 67 42.94 28.68 -27.94
CA GLY A 67 42.22 27.42 -27.71
C GLY A 67 42.94 26.46 -26.75
N CYS A 68 44.27 26.35 -26.85
CA CYS A 68 45.06 25.54 -25.93
C CYS A 68 45.03 26.09 -24.50
N LEU A 69 45.17 27.42 -24.33
CA LEU A 69 45.12 28.06 -23.01
C LEU A 69 43.74 27.95 -22.34
N GLN A 70 42.66 28.07 -23.12
CA GLN A 70 41.31 27.85 -22.59
C GLN A 70 41.08 26.39 -22.17
N SER A 71 41.58 25.43 -22.94
CA SER A 71 41.44 24.01 -22.64
C SER A 71 42.24 23.60 -21.40
N THR A 72 43.46 24.11 -21.24
CA THR A 72 44.27 23.84 -20.04
C THR A 72 43.68 24.51 -18.80
N ALA A 73 43.18 25.75 -18.91
CA ALA A 73 42.50 26.42 -17.80
C ALA A 73 41.24 25.65 -17.35
N PHE A 74 40.43 25.16 -18.29
CA PHE A 74 39.26 24.34 -17.98
C PHE A 74 39.65 23.00 -17.34
N TYR A 75 40.71 22.34 -17.86
CA TYR A 75 41.18 21.08 -17.30
C TYR A 75 41.70 21.27 -15.87
N VAL A 76 42.50 22.31 -15.61
CA VAL A 76 42.99 22.63 -14.26
C VAL A 76 41.82 22.90 -13.33
N PHE A 77 40.87 23.75 -13.71
CA PHE A 77 39.71 24.07 -12.88
C PHE A 77 38.87 22.82 -12.57
N TYR A 78 38.61 21.98 -13.58
CA TYR A 78 37.86 20.73 -13.41
C TYR A 78 38.59 19.71 -12.53
N TRP A 79 39.92 19.64 -12.63
CA TRP A 79 40.72 18.70 -11.84
C TRP A 79 40.87 19.18 -10.39
N THR A 80 41.09 20.47 -10.16
CA THR A 80 41.16 21.04 -8.80
C THR A 80 39.82 20.98 -8.08
N ASP A 81 38.70 21.20 -8.78
CA ASP A 81 37.35 21.06 -8.21
C ASP A 81 36.99 19.59 -7.89
N ARG A 82 37.66 18.63 -8.55
CA ARG A 82 37.45 17.20 -8.32
C ARG A 82 38.20 16.68 -7.10
N GLU A 83 39.37 17.23 -6.79
CA GLU A 83 40.20 16.79 -5.66
C GLU A 83 39.64 17.27 -4.30
N GLU A 84 38.80 18.31 -4.30
CA GLU A 84 38.13 18.82 -3.10
C GLU A 84 36.72 18.30 -2.86
N ARG A 85 36.18 17.35 -3.66
CA ARG A 85 34.91 16.71 -3.25
C ARG A 85 35.19 15.83 -2.03
N PRO A 86 34.78 16.23 -0.82
CA PRO A 86 35.10 15.48 0.38
C PRO A 86 34.52 14.08 0.21
N GLU A 87 35.31 13.04 0.52
CA GLU A 87 34.86 11.64 0.47
C GLU A 87 33.52 11.43 1.21
N GLY A 88 33.19 12.31 2.16
CA GLY A 88 31.90 12.35 2.85
C GLY A 88 30.68 12.79 2.02
N PHE A 89 30.80 13.37 0.82
CA PHE A 89 29.61 13.79 0.05
C PHE A 89 28.82 12.60 -0.47
N LEU A 90 29.49 11.59 -1.03
CA LEU A 90 28.83 10.39 -1.52
C LEU A 90 28.22 9.61 -0.35
N GLU A 91 28.96 9.46 0.75
CA GLU A 91 28.45 8.79 1.94
C GLU A 91 27.27 9.53 2.57
N ALA A 92 27.32 10.86 2.66
CA ALA A 92 26.19 11.68 3.13
C ALA A 92 24.99 11.65 2.18
N HIS A 93 25.21 11.47 0.88
CA HIS A 93 24.13 11.29 -0.09
C HIS A 93 23.49 9.90 0.05
N VAL A 94 24.30 8.85 0.17
CA VAL A 94 23.83 7.47 0.43
C VAL A 94 23.06 7.42 1.75
N ARG A 95 23.59 7.97 2.85
CA ARG A 95 22.86 8.04 4.13
C ARG A 95 21.55 8.83 4.03
N ARG A 96 21.49 9.89 3.21
CA ARG A 96 20.24 10.64 2.96
C ARG A 96 19.23 9.81 2.18
N LEU A 97 19.67 9.07 1.17
CA LEU A 97 18.81 8.14 0.42
C LEU A 97 18.28 7.03 1.32
N GLU A 98 19.14 6.41 2.13
CA GLU A 98 18.75 5.38 3.11
C GLU A 98 17.78 5.92 4.16
N SER A 99 18.03 7.13 4.68
CA SER A 99 17.13 7.78 5.65
C SER A 99 15.77 8.12 5.03
N ALA A 100 15.76 8.63 3.80
CA ALA A 100 14.53 8.93 3.06
C ALA A 100 13.75 7.65 2.72
N GLU A 101 14.44 6.57 2.32
CA GLU A 101 13.81 5.28 2.08
C GLU A 101 13.24 4.68 3.37
N ALA A 102 13.96 4.76 4.48
CA ALA A 102 13.47 4.35 5.80
C ALA A 102 12.27 5.20 6.25
N GLU A 103 12.27 6.50 5.98
CA GLU A 103 11.14 7.39 6.27
C GLU A 103 9.93 7.10 5.39
N ILE A 104 10.14 6.87 4.08
CA ILE A 104 9.10 6.41 3.17
C ILE A 104 8.57 5.06 3.63
N GLN A 105 9.41 4.13 4.05
CA GLN A 105 8.98 2.82 4.52
C GLN A 105 8.21 2.92 5.85
N ARG A 106 8.65 3.81 6.74
CA ARG A 106 7.98 4.11 8.01
C ARG A 106 6.61 4.74 7.78
N ARG A 107 6.50 5.66 6.81
CA ARG A 107 5.25 6.29 6.36
C ARG A 107 4.42 5.41 5.42
N SER A 108 5.04 4.42 4.78
CA SER A 108 4.33 3.58 3.85
C SER A 108 3.41 2.69 4.66
N LEU A 109 2.13 2.71 4.27
CA LEU A 109 1.13 1.76 4.72
C LEU A 109 1.53 0.31 4.38
N ARG A 110 2.57 0.10 3.56
CA ARG A 110 3.10 -1.22 3.23
C ARG A 110 3.43 -1.99 4.50
N PHE A 111 2.81 -3.15 4.62
CA PHE A 111 3.03 -4.06 5.71
C PHE A 111 2.97 -5.48 5.18
N GLU A 112 4.02 -6.26 5.41
CA GLU A 112 4.10 -7.64 4.90
C GLU A 112 3.74 -8.69 5.95
N GLY A 113 3.27 -8.25 7.12
CA GLY A 113 3.12 -9.09 8.30
C GLY A 113 4.44 -9.23 9.07
N SER A 114 4.31 -9.56 10.36
CA SER A 114 5.39 -9.90 11.28
C SER A 114 4.86 -10.91 12.28
N VAL A 115 5.13 -12.20 12.02
CA VAL A 115 4.65 -13.31 12.85
C VAL A 115 5.66 -13.62 13.95
N ILE A 116 5.24 -13.49 15.20
CA ILE A 116 6.04 -13.84 16.38
C ILE A 116 5.87 -15.33 16.66
N ARG A 117 6.99 -16.06 16.75
CA ARG A 117 7.01 -17.53 16.86
C ARG A 117 6.90 -18.01 18.30
N GLU A 118 5.84 -17.60 18.99
CA GLU A 118 5.56 -17.96 20.37
C GLU A 118 4.24 -18.75 20.46
N VAL A 119 4.27 -19.91 21.12
CA VAL A 119 3.11 -20.81 21.24
C VAL A 119 2.01 -20.13 22.05
N GLY A 120 0.77 -20.23 21.58
CA GLY A 120 -0.41 -19.65 22.22
C GLY A 120 -0.53 -18.14 22.12
N ARG A 121 0.47 -17.44 21.56
CA ARG A 121 0.41 -15.99 21.38
C ARG A 121 -0.65 -15.64 20.33
N PRO A 122 -1.53 -14.65 20.59
CA PRO A 122 -2.47 -14.17 19.60
C PRO A 122 -1.75 -13.60 18.36
N CYS A 123 -2.25 -13.95 17.17
CA CYS A 123 -1.75 -13.48 15.89
C CYS A 123 -2.91 -12.94 15.05
N VAL A 124 -2.87 -11.65 14.71
CA VAL A 124 -3.90 -11.00 13.91
C VAL A 124 -3.80 -11.49 12.46
N THR A 125 -4.77 -12.30 12.04
CA THR A 125 -4.81 -12.88 10.68
C THR A 125 -5.72 -12.14 9.73
N SER A 126 -6.69 -11.37 10.22
CA SER A 126 -7.57 -10.55 9.40
C SER A 126 -7.93 -9.26 10.10
N TRP A 127 -7.93 -8.14 9.36
CA TRP A 127 -8.21 -6.81 9.89
C TRP A 127 -9.22 -6.02 9.03
N PRO A 128 -10.21 -5.36 9.65
CA PRO A 128 -11.18 -4.55 8.92
C PRO A 128 -10.57 -3.22 8.46
N GLY A 129 -10.29 -3.11 7.16
CA GLY A 129 -9.68 -1.90 6.55
C GLY A 129 -10.48 -0.60 6.71
N LYS A 130 -11.71 -0.65 7.23
CA LYS A 130 -12.52 0.53 7.61
C LYS A 130 -11.92 1.30 8.80
N TYR A 131 -11.10 0.64 9.63
CA TYR A 131 -10.50 1.22 10.83
C TYR A 131 -9.03 1.57 10.59
N GLU A 132 -8.79 2.67 9.87
CA GLU A 132 -7.45 3.13 9.47
C GLU A 132 -6.56 3.43 10.69
N GLY A 133 -7.07 4.15 11.70
CA GLY A 133 -6.31 4.44 12.91
C GLY A 133 -5.89 3.19 13.69
N GLY A 134 -6.81 2.22 13.82
CA GLY A 134 -6.48 0.93 14.45
C GLY A 134 -5.48 0.10 13.63
N TRP A 135 -5.54 0.20 12.30
CA TRP A 135 -4.55 -0.43 11.41
C TRP A 135 -3.14 0.15 11.61
N GLU A 136 -3.01 1.48 11.68
CA GLU A 136 -1.72 2.13 11.91
C GLU A 136 -1.09 1.69 13.23
N ARG A 137 -1.89 1.61 14.29
CA ARG A 137 -1.46 1.10 15.60
C ARG A 137 -1.02 -0.37 15.52
N LEU A 138 -1.83 -1.24 14.93
CA LEU A 138 -1.49 -2.65 14.71
C LEU A 138 -0.14 -2.80 14.00
N VAL A 139 0.08 -2.04 12.93
CA VAL A 139 1.33 -2.06 12.17
C VAL A 139 2.50 -1.54 13.02
N ALA A 140 2.32 -0.46 13.77
CA ALA A 140 3.35 0.11 14.63
C ALA A 140 3.79 -0.87 15.73
N GLU A 141 2.84 -1.44 16.48
CA GLU A 141 3.09 -2.42 17.54
C GLU A 141 3.70 -3.72 16.99
N SER A 142 3.27 -4.14 15.80
CA SER A 142 3.82 -5.34 15.16
C SER A 142 5.26 -5.15 14.68
N ARG A 143 5.60 -3.96 14.15
CA ARG A 143 6.98 -3.59 13.81
C ARG A 143 7.88 -3.53 15.05
N GLN A 144 7.32 -3.25 16.22
CA GLN A 144 8.03 -3.26 17.51
C GLN A 144 8.10 -4.66 18.14
N GLY A 145 7.53 -5.70 17.51
CA GLY A 145 7.48 -7.05 18.06
C GLY A 145 6.54 -7.22 19.25
N GLN A 146 5.64 -6.28 19.48
CA GLN A 146 4.63 -6.34 20.54
C GLN A 146 3.41 -7.16 20.10
N VAL A 147 3.03 -7.06 18.82
CA VAL A 147 1.88 -7.77 18.26
C VAL A 147 2.30 -8.68 17.11
N SER A 148 1.85 -9.93 17.15
CA SER A 148 2.00 -10.84 16.02
C SER A 148 0.91 -10.56 14.99
N ALA A 149 1.28 -10.36 13.73
CA ALA A 149 0.33 -10.03 12.68
C ALA A 149 0.68 -10.75 11.37
N ALA A 150 -0.26 -11.50 10.82
CA ALA A 150 -0.13 -12.17 9.53
C ALA A 150 -0.72 -11.35 8.37
N VAL A 151 -1.53 -10.33 8.67
CA VAL A 151 -2.14 -9.41 7.70
C VAL A 151 -1.11 -8.74 6.80
N VAL A 152 -1.47 -8.54 5.54
CA VAL A 152 -0.60 -7.98 4.51
C VAL A 152 -1.32 -6.83 3.81
N PHE A 153 -0.65 -5.70 3.65
CA PHE A 153 -1.09 -4.57 2.83
C PHE A 153 0.03 -4.14 1.89
N LEU A 154 -0.23 -4.20 0.59
CA LEU A 154 0.70 -3.79 -0.47
C LEU A 154 0.08 -2.62 -1.24
N PRO A 155 0.41 -1.36 -0.90
CA PRO A 155 -0.14 -0.21 -1.61
C PRO A 155 0.34 -0.15 -3.06
N ASP A 156 -0.35 0.66 -3.86
CA ASP A 156 0.03 0.96 -5.23
C ASP A 156 1.44 1.55 -5.32
N GLY A 157 2.12 1.25 -6.42
CA GLY A 157 3.51 1.67 -6.65
C GLY A 157 4.56 0.81 -5.94
N THR A 158 4.18 -0.12 -5.06
CA THR A 158 5.13 -1.12 -4.55
C THR A 158 5.54 -2.10 -5.64
N LYS A 159 6.74 -2.69 -5.50
CA LYS A 159 7.27 -3.71 -6.43
C LYS A 159 6.31 -4.88 -6.66
N ASP A 160 5.42 -5.15 -5.72
CA ASP A 160 4.50 -6.28 -5.75
C ASP A 160 3.06 -5.90 -6.10
N SER A 161 2.73 -4.61 -6.20
CA SER A 161 1.43 -4.16 -6.73
C SER A 161 1.28 -4.58 -8.19
N GLY A 162 0.08 -5.05 -8.54
CA GLY A 162 -0.26 -5.56 -9.88
C GLY A 162 0.28 -6.95 -10.19
N LYS A 163 1.04 -7.59 -9.29
CA LYS A 163 1.52 -8.96 -9.49
C LYS A 163 0.45 -9.99 -9.17
N HIS A 164 0.38 -11.00 -10.02
CA HIS A 164 -0.52 -12.13 -9.88
C HIS A 164 0.25 -13.42 -9.67
N ASP A 165 -0.25 -14.24 -8.75
CA ASP A 165 0.37 -15.50 -8.39
C ASP A 165 -0.51 -16.63 -8.86
N ARG A 166 0.11 -17.58 -9.56
CA ARG A 166 -0.55 -18.80 -10.01
C ARG A 166 -1.04 -19.58 -8.80
N ILE A 167 -2.26 -20.11 -8.90
CA ILE A 167 -2.81 -21.00 -7.89
C ILE A 167 -2.08 -22.35 -8.01
N PRO A 168 -1.54 -22.91 -6.92
CA PRO A 168 -0.99 -24.27 -6.93
C PRO A 168 -2.06 -25.31 -7.31
N GLU A 169 -1.65 -26.36 -8.04
CA GLU A 169 -2.60 -27.37 -8.57
C GLU A 169 -3.26 -28.16 -7.44
N GLU A 170 -2.53 -28.37 -6.34
CA GLU A 170 -2.98 -29.04 -5.12
C GLU A 170 -4.14 -28.33 -4.41
N GLU A 171 -4.38 -27.05 -4.69
CA GLU A 171 -5.51 -26.32 -4.11
C GLU A 171 -6.84 -26.71 -4.78
N GLY A 172 -6.80 -27.29 -5.98
CA GLY A 172 -8.01 -27.73 -6.70
C GLY A 172 -8.99 -26.62 -7.03
N LEU A 173 -8.51 -25.38 -7.15
CA LEU A 173 -9.32 -24.20 -7.40
C LEU A 173 -9.27 -23.77 -8.87
N THR A 174 -10.37 -23.19 -9.35
CA THR A 174 -10.44 -22.63 -10.70
C THR A 174 -9.78 -21.25 -10.79
N GLY A 175 -9.04 -21.00 -11.87
CA GLY A 175 -8.51 -19.67 -12.21
C GLY A 175 -7.01 -19.67 -12.46
N ALA A 176 -6.53 -18.68 -13.23
CA ALA A 176 -5.11 -18.54 -13.53
C ALA A 176 -4.30 -17.97 -12.35
N CYS A 177 -4.96 -17.27 -11.42
CA CYS A 177 -4.35 -16.67 -10.24
C CYS A 177 -5.38 -16.50 -9.11
N TRP A 178 -4.91 -16.19 -7.90
CA TRP A 178 -5.78 -16.03 -6.72
C TRP A 178 -6.90 -14.99 -6.86
N CYS A 179 -6.83 -14.04 -7.79
CA CYS A 179 -7.93 -13.08 -7.96
C CYS A 179 -9.28 -13.75 -8.27
N THR A 180 -9.29 -14.87 -9.00
CA THR A 180 -10.54 -15.56 -9.37
C THR A 180 -11.28 -16.13 -8.16
N PRO A 181 -10.69 -16.96 -7.29
CA PRO A 181 -11.40 -17.42 -6.09
C PRO A 181 -11.71 -16.28 -5.10
N LEU A 182 -10.86 -15.25 -5.01
CA LEU A 182 -11.05 -14.14 -4.07
C LEU A 182 -12.14 -13.14 -4.50
N TYR A 183 -12.19 -12.84 -5.79
CA TYR A 183 -12.96 -11.72 -6.34
C TYR A 183 -13.76 -12.08 -7.59
N GLY A 184 -13.77 -13.34 -8.02
CA GLY A 184 -14.46 -13.79 -9.23
C GLY A 184 -13.76 -13.40 -10.54
N GLU A 185 -12.89 -12.39 -10.52
CA GLU A 185 -12.22 -11.87 -11.71
C GLU A 185 -10.80 -11.35 -11.40
N ARG A 186 -9.98 -11.17 -12.44
CA ARG A 186 -8.63 -10.65 -12.29
C ARG A 186 -8.65 -9.15 -11.97
N LYS A 187 -8.06 -8.76 -10.83
CA LYS A 187 -8.04 -7.35 -10.39
C LYS A 187 -6.72 -6.65 -10.75
N PRO A 188 -6.72 -5.36 -11.11
CA PRO A 188 -5.52 -4.65 -11.59
C PRO A 188 -4.43 -4.48 -10.52
N TRP A 189 -4.80 -4.46 -9.23
CA TRP A 189 -3.86 -4.38 -8.11
C TRP A 189 -3.15 -5.71 -7.79
N GLY A 190 -3.51 -6.80 -8.45
CA GLY A 190 -2.86 -8.10 -8.27
C GLY A 190 -3.32 -8.88 -7.03
N CYS A 191 -2.78 -10.08 -6.87
CA CYS A 191 -3.06 -10.97 -5.74
C CYS A 191 -1.80 -11.50 -5.03
N ARG A 192 -0.63 -10.92 -5.30
CA ARG A 192 0.64 -11.29 -4.60
C ARG A 192 0.55 -11.17 -3.08
N TRP A 193 -0.24 -10.22 -2.58
CA TRP A 193 -0.48 -10.05 -1.14
C TRP A 193 -1.08 -11.30 -0.50
N TRP A 194 -1.93 -12.04 -1.22
CA TRP A 194 -2.59 -13.26 -0.75
C TRP A 194 -1.58 -14.37 -0.48
N THR A 195 -0.62 -14.59 -1.38
CA THR A 195 0.46 -15.57 -1.19
C THR A 195 1.30 -15.26 0.04
N LYS A 196 1.63 -13.98 0.26
CA LYS A 196 2.38 -13.55 1.46
C LYS A 196 1.55 -13.76 2.73
N TRP A 197 0.27 -13.41 2.68
CA TRP A 197 -0.67 -13.61 3.78
C TRP A 197 -0.79 -15.08 4.18
N MET A 198 -1.03 -15.99 3.21
CA MET A 198 -1.09 -17.43 3.48
C MET A 198 0.22 -17.93 4.10
N ALA A 199 1.38 -17.52 3.59
CA ALA A 199 2.67 -17.91 4.15
C ALA A 199 2.83 -17.46 5.62
N ASN A 200 2.33 -16.27 5.97
CA ASN A 200 2.32 -15.79 7.35
C ASN A 200 1.35 -16.59 8.23
N VAL A 201 0.15 -16.90 7.74
CA VAL A 201 -0.82 -17.73 8.46
C VAL A 201 -0.25 -19.12 8.72
N GLU A 202 0.32 -19.77 7.71
CA GLU A 202 0.98 -21.07 7.83
C GLU A 202 2.12 -21.04 8.85
N LEU A 203 2.91 -19.96 8.86
CA LEU A 203 3.96 -19.76 9.86
C LEU A 203 3.39 -19.61 11.27
N ALA A 204 2.28 -18.88 11.44
CA ALA A 204 1.60 -18.69 12.72
C ALA A 204 1.05 -20.03 13.25
N VAL A 205 0.35 -20.79 12.40
CA VAL A 205 -0.17 -22.13 12.71
C VAL A 205 0.96 -23.08 13.11
N LYS A 206 2.04 -23.14 12.31
CA LYS A 206 3.22 -23.98 12.61
C LYS A 206 3.89 -23.61 13.93
N SER A 207 3.81 -22.34 14.33
CA SER A 207 4.36 -21.85 15.60
C SER A 207 3.42 -22.07 16.78
N GLY A 208 2.22 -22.63 16.56
CA GLY A 208 1.21 -22.85 17.59
C GLY A 208 0.54 -21.57 18.08
N ALA A 209 0.54 -20.49 17.27
CA ALA A 209 -0.12 -19.24 17.62
C ALA A 209 -1.65 -19.37 17.62
N GLN A 210 -2.33 -18.55 18.43
CA GLN A 210 -3.79 -18.42 18.37
C GLN A 210 -4.15 -17.42 17.25
N LEU A 211 -4.90 -17.85 16.24
CA LEU A 211 -5.32 -16.96 15.15
C LEU A 211 -6.49 -16.07 15.60
N ASP A 212 -6.36 -14.76 15.42
CA ASP A 212 -7.41 -13.78 15.71
C ASP A 212 -7.92 -13.12 14.42
N VAL A 213 -9.23 -13.18 14.21
CA VAL A 213 -9.94 -12.53 13.09
C VAL A 213 -10.76 -11.37 13.65
N TYR A 214 -10.41 -10.15 13.26
CA TYR A 214 -11.14 -8.96 13.69
C TYR A 214 -12.35 -8.69 12.78
N PHE A 215 -13.51 -8.60 13.42
CA PHE A 215 -14.79 -8.23 12.80
C PHE A 215 -15.08 -6.76 13.05
N MET A 216 -15.93 -6.18 12.20
CA MET A 216 -16.46 -4.83 12.43
C MET A 216 -17.23 -4.75 13.76
N LYS A 217 -17.32 -3.54 14.32
CA LYS A 217 -17.93 -3.29 15.63
C LYS A 217 -19.35 -3.87 15.74
N GLY A 218 -19.56 -4.75 16.71
CA GLY A 218 -20.83 -5.43 16.98
C GLY A 218 -21.21 -6.53 15.98
N GLN A 219 -20.29 -6.93 15.10
CA GLN A 219 -20.57 -7.83 13.98
C GLN A 219 -19.71 -9.12 14.03
N VAL A 220 -19.27 -9.54 15.21
CA VAL A 220 -18.51 -10.79 15.38
C VAL A 220 -19.29 -11.98 14.83
N GLY A 221 -18.67 -12.74 13.93
CA GLY A 221 -19.25 -13.93 13.31
C GLY A 221 -20.17 -13.66 12.10
N LYS A 222 -20.48 -12.40 11.80
CA LYS A 222 -21.32 -12.03 10.65
C LYS A 222 -20.49 -11.71 9.41
N GLY A 223 -21.16 -11.63 8.27
CA GLY A 223 -20.55 -11.19 7.02
C GLY A 223 -19.71 -12.23 6.31
N LYS A 224 -19.67 -13.47 6.80
CA LYS A 224 -18.98 -14.59 6.14
C LYS A 224 -19.64 -14.93 4.80
N VAL A 225 -18.85 -15.52 3.91
CA VAL A 225 -19.34 -16.16 2.68
C VAL A 225 -19.66 -17.62 2.98
N GLU A 226 -20.41 -18.28 2.10
CA GLU A 226 -20.79 -19.70 2.30
C GLU A 226 -19.56 -20.62 2.30
N SER A 227 -18.62 -20.40 1.38
CA SER A 227 -17.37 -21.14 1.29
C SER A 227 -16.30 -20.34 0.55
N PHE A 228 -15.06 -20.82 0.55
CA PHE A 228 -14.00 -20.20 -0.24
C PHE A 228 -14.27 -20.30 -1.75
N ASP A 229 -14.96 -21.35 -2.20
CA ASP A 229 -15.32 -21.56 -3.60
C ASP A 229 -16.40 -20.58 -4.09
N THR A 230 -17.26 -20.09 -3.19
CA THR A 230 -18.31 -19.09 -3.52
C THR A 230 -17.85 -17.65 -3.30
N ALA A 231 -16.73 -17.41 -2.62
CA ALA A 231 -16.26 -16.07 -2.25
C ALA A 231 -16.18 -15.12 -3.46
N GLY A 232 -15.63 -15.58 -4.57
CA GLY A 232 -15.48 -14.79 -5.79
C GLY A 232 -16.81 -14.43 -6.45
N SER A 233 -17.76 -15.36 -6.54
CA SER A 233 -19.08 -15.09 -7.15
C SER A 233 -19.96 -14.22 -6.26
N GLU A 234 -19.91 -14.42 -4.94
CA GLU A 234 -20.55 -13.54 -3.96
C GLU A 234 -20.01 -12.11 -4.03
N HIS A 235 -18.68 -11.95 -4.19
CA HIS A 235 -18.08 -10.64 -4.40
C HIS A 235 -18.60 -9.94 -5.66
N LEU A 236 -18.65 -10.65 -6.81
CA LEU A 236 -19.20 -10.08 -8.05
C LEU A 236 -20.68 -9.71 -7.89
N ARG A 237 -21.47 -10.52 -7.17
CA ARG A 237 -22.87 -10.21 -6.87
C ARG A 237 -22.96 -8.93 -6.03
N LYS A 238 -22.09 -8.75 -5.03
CA LYS A 238 -22.00 -7.54 -4.23
C LYS A 238 -21.68 -6.31 -5.07
N ASP A 239 -20.65 -6.40 -5.91
CA ASP A 239 -20.24 -5.30 -6.77
C ASP A 239 -21.38 -4.90 -7.73
N LYS A 240 -22.13 -5.87 -8.26
CA LYS A 240 -23.31 -5.60 -9.10
C LYS A 240 -24.41 -4.84 -8.35
N ILE A 241 -24.68 -5.17 -7.09
CA ILE A 241 -25.67 -4.45 -6.28
C ILE A 241 -25.14 -3.05 -5.96
N LEU A 242 -23.87 -2.92 -5.54
CA LEU A 242 -23.24 -1.64 -5.23
C LEU A 242 -23.16 -0.71 -6.45
N ALA A 243 -23.02 -1.25 -7.66
CA ALA A 243 -23.06 -0.46 -8.90
C ALA A 243 -24.39 0.29 -9.08
N LYS A 244 -25.51 -0.24 -8.55
CA LYS A 244 -26.81 0.44 -8.56
C LYS A 244 -26.82 1.74 -7.74
N ARG A 245 -25.78 2.01 -6.95
CA ARG A 245 -25.64 3.28 -6.19
C ARG A 245 -25.60 4.49 -7.12
N ALA A 246 -25.12 4.34 -8.36
CA ALA A 246 -25.17 5.41 -9.36
C ALA A 246 -26.63 5.73 -9.74
N ASP A 247 -27.45 4.71 -9.99
CA ASP A 247 -28.88 4.86 -10.31
C ASP A 247 -29.64 5.47 -9.12
N PHE A 248 -29.35 5.00 -7.90
CA PHE A 248 -29.93 5.55 -6.67
C PHE A 248 -29.69 7.06 -6.54
N LYS A 249 -28.50 7.56 -6.84
CA LYS A 249 -28.21 9.01 -6.77
C LYS A 249 -29.02 9.84 -7.77
N ASN A 250 -29.49 9.23 -8.84
CA ASN A 250 -30.36 9.85 -9.85
C ASN A 250 -31.86 9.63 -9.57
N SER A 251 -32.21 8.86 -8.52
CA SER A 251 -33.60 8.53 -8.16
C SER A 251 -34.34 9.72 -7.54
N ALA A 252 -35.66 9.70 -7.60
CA ALA A 252 -36.51 10.74 -6.98
C ALA A 252 -36.36 10.73 -5.45
N GLU A 253 -36.18 9.55 -4.86
CA GLU A 253 -35.98 9.34 -3.43
C GLU A 253 -34.72 10.04 -2.93
N PHE A 254 -33.61 9.94 -3.67
CA PHE A 254 -32.37 10.64 -3.32
C PHE A 254 -32.51 12.16 -3.46
N GLN A 255 -33.16 12.64 -4.52
CA GLN A 255 -33.42 14.07 -4.71
C GLN A 255 -34.32 14.64 -3.60
N GLN A 256 -35.33 13.87 -3.17
CA GLN A 256 -36.18 14.25 -2.04
C GLN A 256 -35.38 14.30 -0.73
N ALA A 257 -34.50 13.33 -0.48
CA ALA A 257 -33.64 13.34 0.70
C ALA A 257 -32.65 14.51 0.70
N SER A 258 -32.06 14.84 -0.46
CA SER A 258 -31.24 16.04 -0.66
C SER A 258 -32.01 17.31 -0.32
N ALA A 259 -33.22 17.48 -0.88
CA ALA A 259 -34.11 18.60 -0.57
C ALA A 259 -34.51 18.66 0.93
N ALA A 260 -34.60 17.51 1.60
CA ALA A 260 -34.87 17.40 3.03
C ALA A 260 -33.65 17.66 3.93
N GLY A 261 -32.50 18.05 3.37
CA GLY A 261 -31.31 18.44 4.14
C GLY A 261 -30.25 17.35 4.30
N LEU A 262 -30.29 16.25 3.52
CA LEU A 262 -29.22 15.24 3.49
C LEU A 262 -27.84 15.90 3.27
N ASP A 263 -27.76 16.90 2.38
CA ASP A 263 -26.51 17.61 2.09
C ASP A 263 -25.97 18.46 3.25
N GLY A 264 -26.82 18.78 4.23
CA GLY A 264 -26.44 19.50 5.44
C GLY A 264 -25.79 18.62 6.52
N LEU A 265 -25.77 17.28 6.34
CA LEU A 265 -25.13 16.38 7.30
C LEU A 265 -23.61 16.51 7.28
N SER A 266 -22.97 16.35 8.46
CA SER A 266 -21.52 16.40 8.56
C SER A 266 -20.84 15.34 7.70
N ARG A 267 -19.82 15.79 6.96
CA ARG A 267 -18.94 14.97 6.13
C ARG A 267 -17.63 14.61 6.83
N GLU A 268 -17.43 15.10 8.06
CA GLU A 268 -16.27 14.75 8.87
C GLU A 268 -16.25 13.24 9.13
N ARG A 269 -15.05 12.66 9.04
CA ARG A 269 -14.84 11.23 9.27
C ARG A 269 -14.99 10.94 10.76
N CYS A 270 -15.81 9.95 11.09
CA CYS A 270 -15.84 9.33 12.42
C CYS A 270 -14.66 8.35 12.58
N GLU A 271 -14.55 7.76 13.78
CA GLU A 271 -13.58 6.73 14.13
C GLU A 271 -13.59 5.51 13.19
N ASP A 272 -14.75 5.15 12.65
CA ASP A 272 -14.91 4.10 11.65
C ASP A 272 -14.70 4.59 10.21
N SER A 273 -14.02 5.73 10.03
CA SER A 273 -13.75 6.42 8.75
C SER A 273 -14.99 6.86 7.96
N SER A 274 -16.20 6.61 8.44
CA SER A 274 -17.44 7.02 7.78
C SER A 274 -17.98 8.33 8.36
N SER A 275 -18.70 9.10 7.56
CA SER A 275 -19.32 10.36 8.01
C SER A 275 -20.82 10.18 8.27
N ARG A 276 -21.45 11.13 8.99
CA ARG A 276 -22.92 11.12 9.18
C ARG A 276 -23.65 11.14 7.84
N TYR A 277 -23.17 11.94 6.89
CA TYR A 277 -23.66 11.94 5.51
C TYR A 277 -23.56 10.56 4.88
N ALA A 278 -22.38 9.90 4.94
CA ALA A 278 -22.18 8.60 4.32
C ALA A 278 -23.10 7.52 4.91
N LYS A 279 -23.26 7.48 6.24
CA LYS A 279 -24.16 6.55 6.93
C LYS A 279 -25.62 6.73 6.49
N GLU A 280 -26.07 7.97 6.35
CA GLU A 280 -27.44 8.24 5.92
C GLU A 280 -27.66 7.90 4.44
N VAL A 281 -26.68 8.20 3.57
CA VAL A 281 -26.71 7.76 2.17
C VAL A 281 -26.77 6.23 2.07
N ASP A 282 -25.98 5.52 2.86
CA ASP A 282 -25.98 4.06 2.89
C ASP A 282 -27.33 3.51 3.38
N ARG A 283 -27.91 4.10 4.43
CA ARG A 283 -29.24 3.73 4.96
C ARG A 283 -30.35 3.92 3.91
N LEU A 284 -30.36 5.08 3.22
CA LEU A 284 -31.33 5.37 2.18
C LEU A 284 -31.14 4.46 0.95
N PHE A 285 -29.89 4.14 0.61
CA PHE A 285 -29.58 3.21 -0.47
C PHE A 285 -30.13 1.81 -0.18
N LEU A 286 -29.94 1.29 1.04
CA LEU A 286 -30.50 0.00 1.45
C LEU A 286 -32.03 0.00 1.40
N ALA A 287 -32.68 1.08 1.83
CA ALA A 287 -34.13 1.21 1.78
C ALA A 287 -34.70 1.31 0.35
N TRP A 288 -33.90 1.80 -0.61
CA TRP A 288 -34.28 1.92 -2.02
C TRP A 288 -34.11 0.62 -2.81
N LEU A 289 -33.22 -0.28 -2.37
CA LEU A 289 -32.98 -1.54 -3.04
C LEU A 289 -34.20 -2.50 -2.94
N PRO A 290 -34.35 -3.44 -3.90
CA PRO A 290 -35.22 -4.59 -3.70
C PRO A 290 -34.87 -5.31 -2.40
N LYS A 291 -35.90 -5.82 -1.70
CA LYS A 291 -35.77 -6.41 -0.36
C LYS A 291 -34.70 -7.51 -0.33
N GLU A 292 -34.65 -8.36 -1.34
CA GLU A 292 -33.69 -9.47 -1.44
C GLU A 292 -32.23 -8.98 -1.56
N ASP A 293 -32.01 -7.87 -2.26
CA ASP A 293 -30.68 -7.27 -2.41
C ASP A 293 -30.25 -6.54 -1.12
N ALA A 294 -31.19 -5.88 -0.45
CA ALA A 294 -30.95 -5.20 0.82
C ALA A 294 -30.57 -6.21 1.93
N GLU A 295 -31.37 -7.27 2.12
CA GLU A 295 -31.11 -8.33 3.11
C GLU A 295 -29.76 -9.01 2.89
N LEU A 296 -29.36 -9.19 1.63
CA LEU A 296 -28.08 -9.78 1.29
C LEU A 296 -26.89 -8.83 1.53
N LEU A 297 -27.05 -7.52 1.29
CA LEU A 297 -26.01 -6.55 1.69
C LEU A 297 -25.86 -6.46 3.21
N GLU A 298 -26.97 -6.49 3.95
CA GLU A 298 -26.98 -6.51 5.42
C GLU A 298 -26.32 -7.77 5.98
N GLY A 299 -26.67 -8.94 5.43
CA GLY A 299 -26.05 -10.22 5.81
C GLY A 299 -24.55 -10.28 5.53
N TRP A 300 -24.08 -9.44 4.62
CA TRP A 300 -22.67 -9.28 4.29
C TRP A 300 -21.91 -8.28 5.15
N GLU A 301 -22.55 -7.58 6.07
CA GLU A 301 -21.87 -6.73 7.05
C GLU A 301 -21.07 -7.56 8.06
N GLY A 302 -19.91 -7.05 8.48
CA GLY A 302 -19.05 -7.67 9.50
C GLY A 302 -17.63 -7.95 9.04
N LEU A 303 -17.45 -8.28 7.76
CA LEU A 303 -16.14 -8.52 7.13
C LEU A 303 -16.03 -7.76 5.81
N GLY A 304 -14.86 -7.17 5.56
CA GLY A 304 -14.50 -6.60 4.25
C GLY A 304 -14.35 -7.68 3.18
N ASN A 305 -14.40 -7.30 1.91
CA ASN A 305 -14.42 -8.27 0.79
C ASN A 305 -13.22 -9.24 0.81
N SER A 306 -11.98 -8.74 0.97
CA SER A 306 -10.81 -9.61 1.11
C SER A 306 -10.88 -10.47 2.37
N GLN A 307 -11.33 -9.91 3.49
CA GLN A 307 -11.43 -10.62 4.77
C GLN A 307 -12.40 -11.81 4.71
N LYS A 308 -13.50 -11.70 3.95
CA LYS A 308 -14.43 -12.80 3.76
C LYS A 308 -13.73 -14.03 3.17
N ALA A 309 -12.89 -13.79 2.17
CA ALA A 309 -12.11 -14.85 1.55
C ALA A 309 -11.00 -15.37 2.49
N GLU A 310 -10.34 -14.50 3.26
CA GLU A 310 -9.39 -14.90 4.32
C GLU A 310 -10.03 -15.88 5.30
N VAL A 311 -11.20 -15.51 5.86
CA VAL A 311 -11.93 -16.33 6.83
C VAL A 311 -12.40 -17.64 6.22
N ALA A 312 -12.98 -17.61 5.02
CA ALA A 312 -13.42 -18.82 4.34
C ALA A 312 -12.25 -19.76 3.99
N TRP A 313 -11.07 -19.22 3.70
CA TRP A 313 -9.86 -20.02 3.49
C TRP A 313 -9.37 -20.66 4.79
N LEU A 314 -9.37 -19.95 5.92
CA LEU A 314 -9.06 -20.52 7.24
C LEU A 314 -9.99 -21.70 7.56
N GLU A 315 -11.29 -21.53 7.31
CA GLU A 315 -12.30 -22.58 7.50
C GLU A 315 -12.06 -23.76 6.57
N ARG A 316 -11.76 -23.53 5.28
CA ARG A 316 -11.40 -24.58 4.31
C ARG A 316 -10.17 -25.38 4.74
N LYS A 317 -9.16 -24.73 5.33
CA LYS A 317 -7.95 -25.42 5.85
C LYS A 317 -8.18 -26.11 7.20
N GLY A 318 -9.34 -25.90 7.84
CA GLY A 318 -9.64 -26.44 9.17
C GLY A 318 -8.88 -25.73 10.30
N TYR A 319 -8.42 -24.50 10.08
CA TYR A 319 -7.70 -23.72 11.09
C TYR A 319 -8.69 -23.05 12.05
N SER A 320 -8.56 -23.34 13.34
CA SER A 320 -9.34 -22.66 14.38
C SER A 320 -8.87 -21.22 14.54
N TYR A 321 -9.81 -20.29 14.64
CA TYR A 321 -9.53 -18.89 14.95
C TYR A 321 -10.53 -18.36 15.98
N ARG A 322 -10.15 -17.30 16.68
CA ARG A 322 -11.01 -16.53 17.57
C ARG A 322 -11.54 -15.31 16.83
N GLY A 323 -12.86 -15.15 16.81
CA GLY A 323 -13.49 -13.91 16.33
C GLY A 323 -13.38 -12.84 17.41
N VAL A 324 -12.81 -11.69 17.06
CA VAL A 324 -12.61 -10.55 17.95
C VAL A 324 -13.36 -9.34 17.41
N ASP A 325 -14.04 -8.59 18.30
CA ASP A 325 -14.67 -7.33 17.93
C ASP A 325 -13.62 -6.23 17.88
N VAL A 326 -13.52 -5.48 16.78
CA VAL A 326 -12.56 -4.36 16.67
C VAL A 326 -12.70 -3.30 17.76
N ALA A 327 -13.88 -3.16 18.37
CA ALA A 327 -14.07 -2.23 19.48
C ALA A 327 -13.19 -2.58 20.70
N THR A 328 -12.79 -3.84 20.89
CA THR A 328 -11.87 -4.20 21.98
C THR A 328 -10.49 -3.58 21.77
N TRP A 329 -10.07 -3.45 20.51
CA TRP A 329 -8.80 -2.80 20.15
C TRP A 329 -8.86 -1.29 20.34
N LEU A 330 -9.97 -0.68 19.90
CA LEU A 330 -10.14 0.77 19.92
C LEU A 330 -10.37 1.33 21.34
N ALA A 331 -10.95 0.54 22.24
CA ALA A 331 -11.25 1.00 23.60
C ALA A 331 -10.00 1.31 24.44
N GLU A 332 -8.87 0.64 24.17
CA GLU A 332 -7.62 0.81 24.92
C GLU A 332 -7.10 2.26 24.86
N ASP A 333 -7.32 2.97 23.74
CA ASP A 333 -6.85 4.35 23.55
C ASP A 333 -7.56 5.36 24.47
N SER A 334 -8.80 5.06 24.86
CA SER A 334 -9.61 5.99 25.66
C SER A 334 -9.18 6.06 27.13
N ASN A 335 -8.47 5.04 27.63
CA ASN A 335 -8.06 4.95 29.04
C ASN A 335 -6.67 5.50 29.31
N GLU A 336 -5.80 5.68 28.31
CA GLU A 336 -4.45 6.24 28.52
C GLU A 336 -4.44 7.79 28.58
N GLY A 337 -5.58 8.43 28.34
CA GLY A 337 -5.77 9.88 28.36
C GLY A 337 -5.83 10.56 29.74
N HIS A 338 -5.44 9.90 30.84
CA HIS A 338 -5.39 10.51 32.18
C HIS A 338 -4.00 10.52 32.85
N GLY A 339 -2.89 10.29 32.11
CA GLY A 339 -1.59 10.28 32.80
C GLY A 339 -0.29 10.25 32.02
N HIS A 340 -0.27 10.50 30.70
CA HIS A 340 1.00 10.64 29.97
C HIS A 340 1.23 12.07 29.48
N ALA A 341 1.27 13.00 30.44
CA ALA A 341 2.22 14.09 30.33
C ALA A 341 3.61 13.48 30.16
N MET A 342 4.36 13.90 29.14
CA MET A 342 5.78 13.60 28.96
C MET A 342 6.47 13.67 30.33
N ARG A 343 6.85 12.52 30.89
CA ARG A 343 7.73 12.48 32.06
C ARG A 343 9.18 12.43 31.56
N PRO A 344 10.06 13.31 32.07
CA PRO A 344 11.48 13.23 31.81
C PRO A 344 12.06 11.98 32.51
N ASP A 345 13.11 11.42 31.90
CA ASP A 345 13.86 10.25 32.35
C ASP A 345 14.19 10.27 33.85
N VAL A 346 13.64 9.32 34.63
CA VAL A 346 14.21 8.90 35.92
C VAL A 346 13.92 7.41 36.21
N GLU A 347 15.00 6.64 36.10
CA GLU A 347 15.49 5.53 36.94
C GLU A 347 14.58 4.77 37.93
N SER A 348 14.30 3.51 37.55
CA SER A 348 14.10 2.22 38.26
C SER A 348 13.54 2.04 39.70
N LYS A 349 12.71 0.97 39.77
CA LYS A 349 12.51 -0.10 40.80
C LYS A 349 11.30 -0.02 41.79
N PRO A 350 10.82 -1.19 42.31
CA PRO A 350 9.42 -1.59 42.16
C PRO A 350 8.70 -1.91 43.48
N GLN A 351 7.36 -1.85 43.51
CA GLN A 351 6.57 -2.45 44.59
C GLN A 351 5.25 -3.06 44.13
N SER A 352 4.85 -4.06 44.91
CA SER A 352 3.87 -5.11 44.71
C SER A 352 2.45 -4.78 45.18
N ALA A 353 1.51 -5.59 44.68
CA ALA A 353 0.44 -6.31 45.40
C ALA A 353 -1.04 -5.91 45.18
N SER A 354 -1.83 -6.97 44.89
CA SER A 354 -3.07 -7.37 45.59
C SER A 354 -4.44 -6.77 45.22
N ALA A 355 -5.17 -7.54 44.41
CA ALA A 355 -6.46 -8.21 44.71
C ALA A 355 -7.79 -7.42 44.96
N ALA A 356 -8.73 -7.70 44.04
CA ALA A 356 -10.11 -8.20 44.26
C ALA A 356 -11.26 -7.16 44.49
N PRO A 357 -12.54 -7.61 44.55
CA PRO A 357 -13.49 -7.47 43.44
C PRO A 357 -14.77 -6.73 43.86
N TRP A 358 -15.59 -6.27 42.91
CA TRP A 358 -16.92 -5.75 43.25
C TRP A 358 -17.99 -6.23 42.28
N ALA A 359 -19.05 -6.71 42.92
CA ALA A 359 -20.22 -7.35 42.38
C ALA A 359 -21.30 -6.31 41.98
N LEU A 360 -22.25 -6.82 41.19
CA LEU A 360 -23.54 -6.23 40.80
C LEU A 360 -24.33 -5.66 41.99
N PRO A 361 -25.37 -4.82 41.72
CA PRO A 361 -26.71 -5.41 41.83
C PRO A 361 -27.85 -4.84 40.93
N HIS A 362 -28.89 -5.69 40.80
CA HIS A 362 -30.35 -5.46 40.66
C HIS A 362 -31.01 -4.95 39.35
N GLU A 363 -31.56 -5.92 38.60
CA GLU A 363 -33.00 -6.23 38.37
C GLU A 363 -34.14 -5.16 38.31
N ILE A 364 -34.89 -5.25 37.18
CA ILE A 364 -36.38 -5.23 36.97
C ILE A 364 -37.10 -3.84 36.89
N PRO A 365 -38.19 -3.61 36.09
CA PRO A 365 -39.05 -4.56 35.35
C PRO A 365 -39.35 -4.29 33.86
N ALA A 366 -39.88 -5.34 33.23
CA ALA A 366 -40.63 -5.37 31.98
C ALA A 366 -42.00 -4.68 32.08
N ALA A 367 -42.41 -4.00 31.00
CA ALA A 367 -43.78 -3.97 30.46
C ALA A 367 -43.86 -2.93 29.32
N VAL A 368 -43.98 -3.37 28.07
CA VAL A 368 -44.94 -2.81 27.10
C VAL A 368 -45.29 -3.93 26.11
N SER A 369 -46.52 -4.41 26.23
CA SER A 369 -47.23 -5.26 25.27
C SER A 369 -47.93 -4.39 24.23
N ASP A 370 -48.28 -5.02 23.10
CA ASP A 370 -49.31 -4.60 22.15
C ASP A 370 -48.93 -3.57 21.08
N LEU A 371 -48.46 -4.07 19.93
CA LEU A 371 -49.01 -3.70 18.61
C LEU A 371 -48.48 -4.68 17.57
N ASN A 372 -49.26 -5.70 17.19
CA ASN A 372 -49.21 -6.36 15.87
C ASN A 372 -50.33 -7.38 15.75
N GLN A 373 -51.44 -6.97 15.15
CA GLN A 373 -52.40 -7.87 14.51
C GLN A 373 -52.80 -7.29 13.15
N ALA A 374 -52.97 -8.22 12.21
CA ALA A 374 -53.61 -8.09 10.90
C ALA A 374 -52.75 -7.57 9.73
N VAL A 375 -52.08 -8.50 9.03
CA VAL A 375 -52.17 -8.60 7.55
C VAL A 375 -52.20 -10.09 7.17
N GLY A 376 -53.24 -10.47 6.42
CA GLY A 376 -53.57 -11.84 6.05
C GLY A 376 -52.70 -12.45 4.96
N ALA A 377 -52.62 -13.79 5.00
CA ALA A 377 -52.03 -14.64 3.98
C ALA A 377 -52.99 -14.84 2.80
N PRO A 378 -52.52 -14.91 1.55
CA PRO A 378 -53.27 -15.51 0.45
C PRO A 378 -52.92 -16.99 0.28
N ALA A 379 -53.98 -17.74 -0.05
CA ALA A 379 -54.04 -19.18 -0.22
C ALA A 379 -53.18 -19.71 -1.38
N ALA A 380 -52.73 -20.95 -1.20
CA ALA A 380 -52.14 -21.80 -2.24
C ALA A 380 -53.20 -22.27 -3.24
N PRO A 381 -52.87 -22.43 -4.54
CA PRO A 381 -53.73 -23.13 -5.48
C PRO A 381 -53.45 -24.64 -5.48
N GLU A 382 -54.57 -25.32 -5.52
CA GLU A 382 -54.85 -26.75 -5.54
C GLU A 382 -54.41 -27.40 -6.86
N LEU A 383 -53.82 -28.59 -6.74
CA LEU A 383 -53.51 -29.52 -7.82
C LEU A 383 -54.80 -30.06 -8.45
N LEU A 384 -54.92 -29.99 -9.77
CA LEU A 384 -55.79 -30.87 -10.56
C LEU A 384 -55.05 -31.31 -11.83
N GLU A 385 -54.89 -32.63 -11.91
CA GLU A 385 -54.69 -33.56 -13.05
C GLU A 385 -53.81 -33.19 -14.24
#